data_AF-A0A7K9HVG2-F1
#
_entry.id   AF-A0A7K9HVG2-F1
#
_cell.length_a   1.000
_cell.length_b   1.000
_cell.length_c   1.000
_cell.angle_alpha   90.00
_cell.angle_beta   90.00
_cell.angle_gamma   90.00
#
_symmetry.space_group_name_H-M   'P 1'
#
loop_
_entity.id
_entity.type
_entity.pdbx_description
1 polymer ?
#
loop_
_entity_poly.entity_id
_entity_poly.type
_entity_poly.pdbx_seq_one_letter_code
_entity_poly.pdbx_strand_id
1 'polypeptide(L)'
;GYRCFKAILFLSGLLLGSAVIFLLCYKQQVLDSSLSLEASAGLALAIGLLCGLLTLLLRSVGLFTTGVLLGLLLATAALPLAALALPPSPWVPAGGSLGLALLCALLALRWPKALTVLATALLGAAAVVLCADHLAQASALARHVAQRLRLAPRQPLCWPGWLLLGAWLLLGLLASVVQWKVTAHGIDHSDGALRRQRKQLQLLRLRQSPGLPEGSHRRKPPP
;
A
#
# COMPACT_ATOMS: atom_id res chain seq x y z
N GLY A 1 -10.30 5.12 1.05
CA GLY A 1 -11.30 4.85 2.11
C GLY A 1 -11.75 3.40 2.05
N TYR A 2 -11.92 2.74 3.21
CA TYR A 2 -12.08 1.27 3.40
C TYR A 2 -13.12 0.57 2.50
N ARG A 3 -14.08 1.30 1.89
CA ARG A 3 -15.01 0.78 0.88
C ARG A 3 -14.32 0.28 -0.40
N CYS A 4 -13.18 0.88 -0.77
CA CYS A 4 -12.37 0.50 -1.93
C CYS A 4 -11.21 -0.43 -1.54
N PHE A 5 -11.27 -1.13 -0.40
CA PHE A 5 -10.17 -1.96 0.08
C PHE A 5 -9.69 -2.97 -0.97
N LYS A 6 -10.62 -3.67 -1.65
CA LYS A 6 -10.26 -4.58 -2.75
C LYS A 6 -9.57 -3.87 -3.91
N ALA A 7 -10.06 -2.69 -4.32
CA ALA A 7 -9.45 -1.92 -5.39
C ALA A 7 -8.04 -1.43 -5.01
N ILE A 8 -7.81 -1.06 -3.75
CA ILE A 8 -6.49 -0.68 -3.24
C ILE A 8 -5.53 -1.87 -3.29
N LEU A 9 -5.99 -3.07 -2.90
CA LEU A 9 -5.17 -4.28 -3.00
C LEU A 9 -4.75 -4.53 -4.46
N PHE A 10 -5.73 -4.54 -5.37
CA PHE A 10 -5.48 -4.73 -6.80
C PHE A 10 -4.51 -3.69 -7.38
N LEU A 11 -4.75 -2.41 -7.10
CA LEU A 11 -3.91 -1.32 -7.59
C LEU A 11 -2.48 -1.44 -7.05
N SER A 12 -2.31 -1.81 -5.78
CA SER A 12 -0.97 -1.98 -5.20
C SER A 12 -0.20 -3.15 -5.83
N GLY A 13 -0.87 -4.28 -6.09
CA GLY A 13 -0.28 -5.43 -6.78
C GLY A 13 0.05 -5.10 -8.23
N LEU A 14 -0.83 -4.37 -8.92
CA LEU A 14 -0.60 -3.92 -10.27
C LEU A 14 0.57 -2.95 -10.37
N LEU A 15 0.67 -1.97 -9.47
CA LEU A 15 1.77 -1.01 -9.43
C LEU A 15 3.10 -1.69 -9.10
N LEU A 16 3.14 -2.54 -8.08
CA LEU A 16 4.36 -3.24 -7.69
C LEU A 16 4.80 -4.24 -8.76
N GLY A 17 3.87 -5.06 -9.27
CA GLY A 17 4.15 -6.07 -10.29
C GLY A 17 4.60 -5.45 -11.61
N SER A 18 3.89 -4.42 -12.09
CA SER A 18 4.29 -3.73 -13.34
C SER A 18 5.64 -3.01 -13.17
N ALA A 19 5.90 -2.36 -12.04
CA ALA A 19 7.17 -1.69 -11.79
C ALA A 19 8.37 -2.66 -11.74
N VAL A 20 8.24 -3.80 -11.06
CA VAL A 20 9.31 -4.82 -10.97
C VAL A 20 9.63 -5.40 -12.34
N ILE A 21 8.59 -5.80 -13.10
CA ILE A 21 8.78 -6.36 -14.45
C ILE A 21 9.33 -5.32 -15.40
N PHE A 22 8.82 -4.09 -15.38
CA PHE A 22 9.35 -3.01 -16.21
C PHE A 22 10.84 -2.75 -15.91
N LEU A 23 11.24 -2.79 -14.64
CA LEU A 23 12.64 -2.63 -14.26
C LEU A 23 13.52 -3.81 -14.72
N LEU A 24 13.01 -5.04 -14.63
CA LEU A 24 13.67 -6.25 -15.15
C LEU A 24 13.85 -6.15 -16.67
N CYS A 25 12.79 -5.86 -17.40
CA CYS A 25 12.81 -5.70 -18.85
C CYS A 25 13.72 -4.57 -19.27
N TYR A 26 13.77 -3.45 -18.53
CA TYR A 26 14.69 -2.35 -18.82
C TYR A 26 16.15 -2.75 -18.60
N LYS A 27 16.46 -3.47 -17.51
CA LYS A 27 17.81 -4.00 -17.26
C LYS A 27 18.23 -5.01 -18.32
N GLN A 28 17.29 -5.82 -18.80
CA GLN A 28 17.53 -6.80 -19.86
C GLN A 28 17.62 -6.13 -21.24
N GLN A 29 16.87 -5.07 -21.51
CA GLN A 29 16.97 -4.25 -22.73
C GLN A 29 18.33 -3.55 -22.84
N VAL A 30 18.98 -3.21 -21.73
CA VAL A 30 20.36 -2.69 -21.70
C VAL A 30 21.37 -3.79 -22.06
N LEU A 31 21.03 -5.06 -21.87
CA LEU A 31 21.95 -6.19 -22.05
C LEU A 31 21.77 -6.88 -23.42
N ASP A 32 20.54 -7.00 -23.91
CA ASP A 32 20.19 -7.66 -25.17
C ASP A 32 19.33 -6.71 -26.03
N SER A 33 19.93 -6.20 -27.10
CA SER A 33 19.29 -5.33 -28.10
C SER A 33 17.96 -5.89 -28.62
N SER A 34 16.95 -5.01 -28.80
CA SER A 34 15.77 -5.15 -29.70
C SER A 34 14.40 -5.58 -29.10
N LEU A 35 14.06 -5.23 -27.87
CA LEU A 35 12.64 -5.15 -27.48
C LEU A 35 12.13 -3.72 -27.65
N SER A 36 11.11 -3.52 -28.49
CA SER A 36 10.44 -2.23 -28.62
C SER A 36 9.86 -1.81 -27.27
N LEU A 37 9.98 -0.52 -26.95
CA LEU A 37 9.49 0.05 -25.69
C LEU A 37 8.00 -0.33 -25.46
N GLU A 38 7.23 -0.38 -26.54
CA GLU A 38 5.81 -0.76 -26.55
C GLU A 38 5.58 -2.22 -26.13
N ALA A 39 6.38 -3.17 -26.63
CA ALA A 39 6.27 -4.58 -26.25
C ALA A 39 6.60 -4.80 -24.77
N SER A 40 7.62 -4.10 -24.25
CA SER A 40 7.99 -4.17 -22.84
C SER A 40 6.92 -3.59 -21.91
N ALA A 41 6.25 -2.52 -22.35
CA ALA A 41 5.12 -1.93 -21.63
C ALA A 41 3.92 -2.87 -21.60
N GLY A 42 3.60 -3.52 -22.73
CA GLY A 42 2.53 -4.52 -22.82
C GLY A 42 2.77 -5.71 -21.88
N LEU A 43 3.99 -6.25 -21.86
CA LEU A 43 4.36 -7.35 -20.96
C LEU A 43 4.27 -6.93 -19.48
N ALA A 44 4.80 -5.76 -19.13
CA ALA A 44 4.75 -5.24 -17.77
C ALA A 44 3.32 -5.02 -17.29
N LEU A 45 2.42 -4.53 -18.16
CA LEU A 45 1.01 -4.37 -17.85
C LEU A 45 0.29 -5.71 -17.70
N ALA A 46 0.57 -6.70 -18.57
CA ALA A 46 -0.03 -8.02 -18.49
C ALA A 46 0.35 -8.76 -17.19
N ILE A 47 1.64 -8.77 -16.84
CA ILE A 47 2.11 -9.41 -15.61
C ILE A 47 1.66 -8.59 -14.38
N GLY A 48 1.68 -7.26 -14.47
CA GLY A 48 1.12 -6.39 -13.43
C GLY A 48 -0.36 -6.67 -13.19
N LEU A 49 -1.15 -6.87 -14.23
CA LEU A 49 -2.58 -7.22 -14.13
C LEU A 49 -2.77 -8.56 -13.44
N LEU A 50 -1.98 -9.58 -13.82
CA LEU A 50 -2.01 -10.89 -13.19
C LEU A 50 -1.64 -10.81 -11.70
N CYS A 51 -0.60 -10.04 -11.37
CA CYS A 51 -0.18 -9.79 -10.00
C CYS A 51 -1.27 -9.04 -9.20
N GLY A 52 -1.86 -7.99 -9.78
CA GLY A 52 -2.99 -7.26 -9.21
C GLY A 52 -4.17 -8.18 -8.91
N LEU A 53 -4.53 -9.06 -9.85
CA LEU A 53 -5.61 -10.02 -9.65
C LEU A 53 -5.28 -11.03 -8.55
N LEU A 54 -4.04 -11.50 -8.46
CA LEU A 54 -3.57 -12.37 -7.38
C LEU A 54 -3.66 -11.68 -6.00
N THR A 55 -3.27 -10.40 -5.90
CA THR A 55 -3.40 -9.62 -4.65
C THR A 55 -4.85 -9.34 -4.27
N LEU A 56 -5.76 -9.28 -5.24
CA LEU A 56 -7.20 -9.18 -4.99
C LEU A 56 -7.78 -10.50 -4.46
N LEU A 57 -7.27 -11.63 -4.96
CA LEU A 57 -7.69 -12.97 -4.56
C LEU A 57 -7.19 -13.30 -3.14
N LEU A 58 -5.93 -12.96 -2.84
CA LEU A 58 -5.28 -13.26 -1.58
C LEU A 58 -5.15 -11.99 -0.72
N ARG A 59 -6.12 -11.78 0.18
CA ARG A 59 -6.15 -10.60 1.07
C ARG A 59 -4.85 -10.39 1.85
N SER A 60 -4.22 -11.46 2.32
CA SER A 60 -2.95 -11.40 3.06
C SER A 60 -1.80 -10.94 2.18
N VAL A 61 -1.77 -11.40 0.91
CA VAL A 61 -0.75 -10.98 -0.06
C VAL A 61 -0.95 -9.52 -0.43
N GLY A 62 -2.19 -9.07 -0.65
CA GLY A 62 -2.47 -7.66 -0.92
C GLY A 62 -2.08 -6.72 0.22
N LEU A 63 -2.30 -7.12 1.48
CA LEU A 63 -1.87 -6.33 2.64
C LEU A 63 -0.34 -6.27 2.74
N PHE A 64 0.33 -7.37 2.40
CA PHE A 64 1.78 -7.39 2.33
C PHE A 64 2.31 -6.48 1.21
N THR A 65 1.75 -6.57 -0.01
CA THR A 65 2.18 -5.75 -1.16
C THR A 65 1.93 -4.27 -0.94
N THR A 66 0.79 -3.90 -0.34
CA THR A 66 0.53 -2.50 0.06
C THR A 66 1.55 -1.98 1.06
N GLY A 67 1.93 -2.79 2.07
CA GLY A 67 2.95 -2.41 3.04
C GLY A 67 4.36 -2.31 2.45
N VAL A 68 4.73 -3.21 1.53
CA VAL A 68 5.98 -3.12 0.77
C VAL A 68 6.01 -1.85 -0.07
N LEU A 69 4.93 -1.56 -0.80
CA LEU A 69 4.82 -0.34 -1.62
C LEU A 69 4.96 0.92 -0.76
N LEU A 70 4.30 0.95 0.40
CA LEU A 70 4.40 2.05 1.36
C LEU A 70 5.83 2.24 1.88
N GLY A 71 6.49 1.17 2.32
CA GLY A 71 7.85 1.27 2.83
C GLY A 71 8.85 1.63 1.74
N LEU A 72 8.61 1.22 0.49
CA LEU A 72 9.42 1.65 -0.66
C LEU A 72 9.23 3.14 -0.95
N LEU A 73 8.00 3.66 -0.86
CA LEU A 73 7.73 5.11 -0.92
C LEU A 73 8.48 5.84 0.21
N LEU A 74 8.34 5.41 1.46
CA LEU A 74 9.06 6.05 2.57
C LEU A 74 10.58 5.98 2.39
N ALA A 75 11.11 4.89 1.82
CA ALA A 75 12.52 4.76 1.50
C ALA A 75 12.98 5.75 0.42
N THR A 76 12.16 6.04 -0.60
CA THR A 76 12.50 7.10 -1.58
C THR A 76 12.52 8.48 -0.95
N ALA A 77 11.65 8.74 0.03
CA ALA A 77 11.69 9.98 0.83
C ALA A 77 12.94 10.07 1.72
N ALA A 78 13.37 8.94 2.29
CA ALA A 78 14.51 8.88 3.20
C ALA A 78 15.87 8.85 2.48
N LEU A 79 15.91 8.42 1.22
CA LEU A 79 17.13 8.28 0.39
C LEU A 79 18.00 9.56 0.29
N PRO A 80 17.42 10.78 0.14
CA PRO A 80 18.17 12.03 0.19
C PRO A 80 18.72 12.37 1.58
N LEU A 81 17.93 12.16 2.64
CA LEU A 81 18.38 12.39 4.02
C LEU A 81 19.50 11.43 4.41
N ALA A 82 19.35 10.15 4.09
CA ALA A 82 20.38 9.14 4.35
C ALA A 82 21.67 9.42 3.56
N ALA A 83 21.59 10.10 2.42
CA ALA A 83 22.77 10.49 1.66
C ALA A 83 23.61 11.59 2.35
N LEU A 84 23.02 12.36 3.27
CA LEU A 84 23.72 13.39 4.05
C LEU A 84 24.44 12.80 5.27
N ALA A 85 23.93 11.72 5.84
CA ALA A 85 24.41 11.17 7.12
C ALA A 85 25.27 9.90 6.98
N LEU A 86 25.16 9.16 5.88
CA LEU A 86 25.68 7.79 5.78
C LEU A 86 26.78 7.65 4.72
N PRO A 87 27.84 6.84 4.98
CA PRO A 87 28.96 6.63 4.06
C PRO A 87 28.51 6.15 2.67
N PRO A 88 29.33 6.38 1.62
CA PRO A 88 29.00 6.13 0.23
C PRO A 88 29.06 4.63 -0.14
N SER A 89 28.30 3.78 0.56
CA SER A 89 28.11 2.38 0.18
C SER A 89 26.76 2.21 -0.53
N PRO A 90 26.69 1.54 -1.69
CA PRO A 90 25.43 1.28 -2.39
C PRO A 90 24.56 0.21 -1.69
N TRP A 91 25.17 -0.67 -0.89
CA TRP A 91 24.48 -1.76 -0.20
C TRP A 91 23.69 -1.30 1.02
N VAL A 92 24.16 -0.26 1.69
CA VAL A 92 23.52 0.28 2.89
C VAL A 92 22.14 0.91 2.60
N PRO A 93 21.95 1.79 1.60
CA PRO A 93 20.63 2.31 1.26
C PRO A 93 19.72 1.24 0.64
N ALA A 94 20.28 0.24 -0.05
CA ALA A 94 19.51 -0.90 -0.57
C ALA A 94 19.01 -1.81 0.56
N GLY A 95 19.86 -2.13 1.53
CA GLY A 95 19.47 -2.90 2.72
C GLY A 95 18.50 -2.12 3.61
N GLY A 96 18.73 -0.82 3.78
CA GLY A 96 17.83 0.06 4.53
C GLY A 96 16.45 0.20 3.90
N SER A 97 16.38 0.34 2.57
CA SER A 97 15.10 0.40 1.85
C SER A 97 14.35 -0.92 1.92
N LEU A 98 15.04 -2.06 1.78
CA LEU A 98 14.45 -3.38 1.91
C LEU A 98 13.97 -3.65 3.33
N GLY A 99 14.75 -3.28 4.35
CA GLY A 99 14.38 -3.39 5.75
C GLY A 99 13.17 -2.54 6.09
N LEU A 100 13.11 -1.30 5.61
CA LEU A 100 11.96 -0.42 5.80
C LEU A 100 10.71 -0.95 5.07
N ALA A 101 10.86 -1.46 3.84
CA ALA A 101 9.78 -2.10 3.10
C ALA A 101 9.22 -3.32 3.85
N LEU A 102 10.09 -4.18 4.39
CA LEU A 102 9.68 -5.35 5.17
C LEU A 102 9.02 -4.95 6.49
N LEU A 103 9.57 -3.96 7.20
CA LEU A 103 8.99 -3.44 8.43
C LEU A 103 7.59 -2.90 8.19
N CYS A 104 7.40 -2.07 7.15
CA CYS A 104 6.09 -1.57 6.75
C CYS A 104 5.14 -2.71 6.33
N ALA A 105 5.64 -3.76 5.68
CA ALA A 105 4.84 -4.93 5.31
C ALA A 105 4.34 -5.72 6.53
N LEU A 106 5.20 -5.95 7.53
CA LEU A 106 4.83 -6.59 8.80
C LEU A 106 3.85 -5.73 9.60
N LEU A 107 4.09 -4.42 9.61
CA LEU A 107 3.21 -3.48 10.29
C LEU A 107 1.84 -3.37 9.58
N ALA A 108 1.78 -3.60 8.26
CA ALA A 108 0.53 -3.66 7.49
C ALA A 108 -0.30 -4.90 7.83
N LEU A 109 0.34 -6.01 8.19
CA LEU A 109 -0.32 -7.19 8.72
C LEU A 109 -0.90 -6.95 10.12
N ARG A 110 -0.20 -6.18 10.96
CA ARG A 110 -0.61 -5.92 12.35
C ARG A 110 -1.68 -4.82 12.46
N TRP A 111 -1.58 -3.76 11.65
CA TRP A 111 -2.45 -2.59 11.67
C TRP A 111 -3.00 -2.25 10.27
N PRO A 112 -3.78 -3.16 9.64
CA PRO A 112 -4.16 -3.03 8.24
C PRO A 112 -4.98 -1.77 7.95
N LYS A 113 -5.81 -1.30 8.89
CA LYS A 113 -6.60 -0.08 8.69
C LYS A 113 -5.74 1.18 8.65
N ALA A 114 -4.86 1.35 9.64
CA ALA A 114 -4.02 2.55 9.74
C ALA A 114 -3.04 2.63 8.57
N LEU A 115 -2.38 1.52 8.23
CA LEU A 115 -1.41 1.53 7.14
C LEU A 115 -2.04 1.60 5.75
N THR A 116 -3.24 1.06 5.54
CA THR A 116 -3.90 1.24 4.23
C THR A 116 -4.35 2.68 4.02
N VAL A 117 -4.81 3.36 5.07
CA VAL A 117 -5.09 4.81 5.04
C VAL A 117 -3.81 5.56 4.70
N LEU A 118 -2.74 5.35 5.48
CA LEU A 118 -1.44 6.00 5.27
C LEU A 118 -0.87 5.74 3.87
N ALA A 119 -0.91 4.49 3.39
CA ALA A 119 -0.45 4.12 2.07
C ALA A 119 -1.23 4.84 0.97
N THR A 120 -2.57 4.88 1.05
CA THR A 120 -3.38 5.58 0.03
C THR A 120 -3.19 7.08 0.05
N ALA A 121 -2.99 7.68 1.24
CA ALA A 121 -2.69 9.10 1.38
C ALA A 121 -1.34 9.44 0.74
N LEU A 122 -0.29 8.68 1.05
CA LEU A 122 1.07 8.91 0.53
C LEU A 122 1.17 8.61 -0.96
N LEU A 123 0.50 7.57 -1.46
CA LEU A 123 0.42 7.26 -2.90
C LEU A 123 -0.33 8.35 -3.66
N GLY A 124 -1.46 8.84 -3.14
CA GLY A 124 -2.20 9.94 -3.74
C GLY A 124 -1.38 11.23 -3.76
N ALA A 125 -0.70 11.54 -2.66
CA ALA A 125 0.20 12.69 -2.59
C ALA A 125 1.38 12.54 -3.57
N ALA A 126 1.93 11.34 -3.73
CA ALA A 126 3.00 11.08 -4.68
C ALA A 126 2.52 11.35 -6.11
N ALA A 127 1.31 10.92 -6.47
CA ALA A 127 0.72 11.18 -7.78
C ALA A 127 0.58 12.68 -8.05
N VAL A 128 0.05 13.45 -7.08
CA VAL A 128 -0.08 14.92 -7.20
C VAL A 128 1.27 15.59 -7.37
N VAL A 129 2.28 15.18 -6.60
CA VAL A 129 3.64 15.73 -6.67
C VAL A 129 4.32 15.37 -7.99
N LEU A 130 4.12 14.16 -8.52
CA LEU A 130 4.62 13.77 -9.83
C LEU A 130 3.95 14.57 -10.95
N CYS A 131 2.64 14.84 -10.86
CA CYS A 131 1.96 15.73 -11.79
C CYS A 131 2.53 17.15 -11.72
N ALA A 132 2.77 17.68 -10.52
CA ALA A 132 3.39 18.98 -10.33
C ALA A 132 4.83 19.02 -10.88
N ASP A 133 5.65 17.99 -10.63
CA ASP A 133 7.01 17.84 -11.16
C ASP A 133 7.02 17.79 -12.69
N HIS A 134 6.06 17.09 -13.29
CA HIS A 134 5.94 17.02 -14.74
C HIS A 134 5.66 18.40 -15.35
N LEU A 135 4.73 19.16 -14.77
CA LEU A 135 4.37 20.50 -15.26
C LEU A 135 5.46 21.54 -14.99
N ALA A 136 6.14 21.47 -13.85
CA ALA A 136 7.10 22.47 -13.43
C ALA A 136 8.53 22.22 -13.95
N GLN A 137 8.96 20.96 -14.05
CA GLN A 137 10.37 20.60 -14.28
C GLN A 137 10.56 19.44 -15.28
N ALA A 138 9.54 19.12 -16.08
CA ALA A 138 9.59 18.03 -17.06
C ALA A 138 10.12 16.72 -16.46
N SER A 139 9.57 16.32 -15.30
CA SER A 139 9.86 15.04 -14.63
C SER A 139 11.31 14.87 -14.13
N ALA A 140 11.97 15.95 -13.72
CA ALA A 140 13.35 15.91 -13.22
C ALA A 140 13.47 15.05 -11.95
N LEU A 141 12.47 15.10 -11.06
CA LEU A 141 12.45 14.35 -9.81
C LEU A 141 12.16 12.87 -10.06
N ALA A 142 11.25 12.57 -10.99
CA ALA A 142 11.01 11.20 -11.46
C ALA A 142 12.27 10.57 -12.08
N ARG A 143 13.00 11.33 -12.91
CA ARG A 143 14.29 10.90 -13.48
C ARG A 143 15.34 10.67 -12.40
N HIS A 144 15.38 11.52 -11.37
CA HIS A 144 16.29 11.35 -10.24
C HIS A 144 15.99 10.06 -9.45
N VAL A 145 14.72 9.80 -9.11
CA VAL A 145 14.31 8.56 -8.44
C VAL A 145 14.63 7.33 -9.30
N ALA A 146 14.36 7.40 -10.60
CA ALA A 146 14.70 6.34 -11.54
C ALA A 146 16.23 6.10 -11.60
N GLN A 147 17.05 7.14 -11.60
CA GLN A 147 18.51 7.02 -11.55
C GLN A 147 19.01 6.41 -10.23
N ARG A 148 18.40 6.76 -9.09
CA ARG A 148 18.74 6.19 -7.79
C ARG A 148 18.36 4.71 -7.70
N LEU A 149 17.20 4.32 -8.24
CA LEU A 149 16.80 2.91 -8.41
C LEU A 149 17.76 2.14 -9.34
N ARG A 150 18.38 2.83 -10.31
CA ARG A 150 19.37 2.25 -11.23
C ARG A 150 20.76 2.08 -10.60
N LEU A 151 20.95 2.43 -9.33
CA LEU A 151 22.26 2.48 -8.64
C LEU A 151 23.26 3.40 -9.38
N ALA A 152 22.75 4.37 -10.15
CA ALA A 152 23.57 5.32 -10.90
C ALA A 152 24.20 6.37 -9.96
N PRO A 153 25.32 7.01 -10.36
CA PRO A 153 26.06 7.94 -9.51
C PRO A 153 25.17 9.08 -8.96
N ARG A 154 25.44 9.45 -7.70
CA ARG A 154 24.71 10.49 -6.94
C ARG A 154 24.77 11.83 -7.68
N GLN A 155 23.66 12.26 -8.26
CA GLN A 155 23.45 13.68 -8.52
C GLN A 155 22.79 14.32 -7.28
N PRO A 156 23.26 15.47 -6.79
CA PRO A 156 22.60 16.14 -5.66
C PRO A 156 21.20 16.60 -6.07
N LEU A 157 20.22 16.47 -5.15
CA LEU A 157 18.91 17.07 -5.36
C LEU A 157 19.06 18.60 -5.38
N CYS A 158 18.55 19.24 -6.42
CA CYS A 158 18.41 20.69 -6.47
C CYS A 158 17.41 21.17 -5.39
N TRP A 159 17.51 22.45 -4.99
CA TRP A 159 16.58 23.10 -4.05
C TRP A 159 15.08 22.83 -4.32
N PRO A 160 14.59 22.89 -5.58
CA PRO A 160 13.19 22.56 -5.89
C PRO A 160 12.82 21.10 -5.58
N GLY A 161 13.77 20.17 -5.71
CA GLY A 161 13.56 18.76 -5.39
C GLY A 161 13.32 18.53 -3.90
N TRP A 162 14.01 19.26 -3.04
CA TRP A 162 13.76 19.25 -1.59
C TRP A 162 12.38 19.81 -1.25
N LEU A 163 11.97 20.89 -1.93
CA LEU A 163 10.66 21.49 -1.72
C LEU A 163 9.53 20.53 -2.12
N LEU A 164 9.64 19.87 -3.27
CA LEU A 164 8.66 18.87 -3.72
C LEU A 164 8.59 17.67 -2.79
N LEU A 165 9.74 17.21 -2.28
CA LEU A 165 9.80 16.07 -1.34
C LEU A 165 9.17 16.43 0.02
N GLY A 166 9.39 17.65 0.50
CA GLY A 166 8.72 18.17 1.68
C GLY A 166 7.21 18.33 1.47
N ALA A 167 6.80 18.90 0.33
CA ALA A 167 5.39 19.04 -0.05
C ALA A 167 4.70 17.67 -0.12
N TRP A 168 5.37 16.66 -0.64
CA TRP A 168 4.85 15.30 -0.67
C TRP A 168 4.53 14.75 0.72
N LEU A 169 5.48 14.84 1.66
CA LEU A 169 5.27 14.37 3.03
C LEU A 169 4.17 15.18 3.74
N LEU A 170 4.14 16.49 3.56
CA LEU A 170 3.14 17.36 4.16
C LEU A 170 1.73 17.05 3.64
N LEU A 171 1.58 16.92 2.32
CA LEU A 171 0.31 16.60 1.68
C LEU A 171 -0.16 15.19 2.06
N GLY A 172 0.77 14.23 2.16
CA GLY A 172 0.50 12.89 2.65
C GLY A 172 0.03 12.86 4.09
N LEU A 173 0.69 13.61 4.98
CA LEU A 173 0.28 13.76 6.37
C LEU A 173 -1.09 14.41 6.48
N LEU A 174 -1.34 15.50 5.77
CA LEU A 174 -2.64 16.17 5.76
C LEU A 174 -3.74 15.24 5.23
N ALA A 175 -3.49 14.55 4.12
CA ALA A 175 -4.42 13.57 3.57
C ALA A 175 -4.66 12.41 4.54
N SER A 176 -3.65 11.96 5.27
CA SER A 176 -3.81 10.92 6.29
C SER A 176 -4.66 11.38 7.47
N VAL A 177 -4.49 12.63 7.95
CA VAL A 177 -5.29 13.21 9.03
C VAL A 177 -6.73 13.41 8.57
N VAL A 178 -6.94 13.91 7.35
CA VAL A 178 -8.28 14.08 6.77
C VAL A 178 -8.94 12.71 6.61
N GLN A 179 -8.24 11.73 6.03
CA GLN A 179 -8.76 10.37 5.91
C GLN A 179 -9.03 9.74 7.28
N TRP A 180 -8.20 9.99 8.30
CA TRP A 180 -8.42 9.50 9.65
C TRP A 180 -9.65 10.15 10.29
N LYS A 181 -9.79 11.47 10.19
CA LYS A 181 -10.94 12.22 10.74
C LYS A 181 -12.25 11.81 10.08
N VAL A 182 -12.24 11.67 8.75
CA VAL A 182 -13.41 11.23 7.98
C VAL A 182 -13.71 9.74 8.20
N THR A 183 -12.68 8.89 8.32
CA THR A 183 -12.86 7.43 8.55
C THR A 183 -13.24 7.12 10.01
N ALA A 184 -12.76 7.88 10.99
CA ALA A 184 -13.14 7.74 12.40
C ALA A 184 -14.61 8.16 12.63
N HIS A 185 -15.14 9.07 11.82
CA HIS A 185 -16.57 9.42 11.83
C HIS A 185 -17.43 8.43 11.00
N GLY A 186 -16.79 7.47 10.32
CA GLY A 186 -17.38 6.63 9.29
C GLY A 186 -17.21 5.13 9.55
N ILE A 187 -17.93 4.63 10.55
CA ILE A 187 -18.50 3.28 10.64
C ILE A 187 -17.55 2.11 10.96
N ASP A 188 -17.71 1.59 12.18
CA ASP A 188 -17.26 0.28 12.67
C ASP A 188 -17.88 -0.90 11.89
N HIS A 189 -17.38 -1.17 10.68
CA HIS A 189 -17.76 -2.38 9.93
C HIS A 189 -16.94 -3.63 10.31
N SER A 190 -15.85 -3.48 11.06
CA SER A 190 -15.13 -4.61 11.65
C SER A 190 -15.96 -5.29 12.73
N ASP A 191 -16.67 -4.49 13.53
CA ASP A 191 -17.63 -5.00 14.51
C ASP A 191 -18.85 -5.60 13.85
N GLY A 192 -19.26 -5.10 12.67
CA GLY A 192 -20.35 -5.69 11.90
C GLY A 192 -20.06 -7.11 11.40
N ALA A 193 -18.87 -7.36 10.84
CA ALA A 193 -18.48 -8.68 10.36
C ALA A 193 -18.24 -9.66 11.52
N LEU A 194 -17.54 -9.24 12.58
CA LEU A 194 -17.37 -10.04 13.79
C LEU A 194 -18.68 -10.27 14.54
N ARG A 195 -19.60 -9.28 14.61
CA ARG A 195 -20.95 -9.47 15.17
C ARG A 195 -21.77 -10.43 14.35
N ARG A 196 -21.72 -10.37 13.01
CA ARG A 196 -22.45 -11.32 12.16
C ARG A 196 -21.92 -12.74 12.35
N GLN A 197 -20.60 -12.91 12.41
CA GLN A 197 -19.99 -14.21 12.66
C GLN A 197 -20.28 -14.73 14.09
N ARG A 198 -20.24 -13.85 15.11
CA ARG A 198 -20.68 -14.17 16.48
C ARG A 198 -22.16 -14.50 16.55
N LYS A 199 -23.02 -13.78 15.83
CA LYS A 199 -24.46 -14.08 15.72
C LYS A 199 -24.70 -15.42 15.04
N GLN A 200 -23.97 -15.74 13.97
CA GLN A 200 -24.06 -17.05 13.31
C GLN A 200 -23.57 -18.18 14.21
N LEU A 201 -22.46 -18.00 14.94
CA LEU A 201 -21.99 -18.96 15.92
C LEU A 201 -22.96 -19.12 17.10
N GLN A 202 -23.59 -18.05 17.57
CA GLN A 202 -24.65 -18.10 18.59
C GLN A 202 -25.90 -18.82 18.09
N LEU A 203 -26.33 -18.58 16.84
CA LEU A 203 -27.46 -19.27 16.23
C LEU A 203 -27.18 -20.77 16.02
N LEU A 204 -25.94 -21.12 15.66
CA LEU A 204 -25.52 -22.52 15.59
C LEU A 204 -25.50 -23.17 16.98
N ARG A 205 -25.02 -22.49 18.02
CA ARG A 205 -25.09 -22.98 19.42
C ARG A 205 -26.53 -23.18 19.89
N LEU A 206 -27.45 -22.28 19.56
CA LEU A 206 -28.88 -22.39 19.91
C LEU A 206 -29.54 -23.57 19.19
N ARG A 207 -29.21 -23.81 17.91
CA ARG A 207 -29.67 -25.00 17.18
C ARG A 207 -29.05 -26.30 17.67
N GLN A 208 -27.82 -26.24 18.18
CA GLN A 208 -27.09 -27.37 18.76
C GLN A 208 -27.43 -27.64 20.24
N SER A 209 -28.30 -26.84 20.85
CA SER A 209 -28.82 -27.10 22.19
C SER A 209 -30.22 -27.72 22.08
N PRO A 210 -30.35 -29.03 21.79
CA PRO A 210 -31.63 -29.72 21.88
C PRO A 210 -32.00 -29.84 23.36
N GLY A 211 -32.91 -28.97 23.82
CA GLY A 211 -33.45 -29.07 25.16
C GLY A 211 -33.55 -27.72 25.86
N LEU A 212 -34.63 -26.99 25.58
CA LEU A 212 -35.25 -26.19 26.63
C LEU A 212 -36.48 -26.98 27.08
N PRO A 213 -36.58 -27.41 28.35
CA PRO A 213 -37.68 -28.25 28.81
C PRO A 213 -39.01 -27.49 28.71
N GLU A 214 -40.03 -28.23 28.31
CA GLU A 214 -41.41 -27.82 28.16
C GLU A 214 -42.00 -27.15 29.41
N GLY A 215 -42.98 -26.28 29.15
CA GLY A 215 -43.50 -25.29 30.07
C GLY A 215 -44.16 -25.86 31.32
N SER A 216 -43.79 -25.27 32.47
CA SER A 216 -44.62 -25.35 33.67
C SER A 216 -45.70 -24.26 33.59
N HIS A 217 -46.88 -24.65 33.10
CA HIS A 217 -48.12 -23.87 33.22
C HIS A 217 -48.44 -23.68 34.72
N ARG A 218 -48.00 -22.55 35.29
CA ARG A 218 -48.46 -22.09 36.60
C ARG A 218 -49.88 -21.54 36.45
N ARG A 219 -50.89 -22.40 36.67
CA ARG A 219 -52.29 -21.98 36.84
C ARG A 219 -52.37 -20.94 37.97
N LYS A 220 -52.89 -19.75 37.65
CA LYS A 220 -53.40 -18.81 38.67
C LYS A 220 -54.66 -19.42 39.29
N PRO A 221 -54.84 -19.38 40.63
CA PRO A 221 -56.12 -19.71 41.22
C PRO A 221 -57.12 -18.55 41.02
N PRO A 222 -58.40 -18.82 40.72
CA PRO A 222 -59.47 -17.82 40.65
C PRO A 222 -60.00 -17.49 42.07
N PRO A 223 -60.89 -16.47 42.21
CA PRO A 223 -60.95 -15.52 43.33
C PRO A 223 -61.44 -16.09 44.67
#